data_AF-A0A857D9Y2-F1
#
_entry.id   AF-A0A857D9Y2-F1
#
_cell.length_a   1.000
_cell.length_b   1.000
_cell.length_c   1.000
_cell.angle_alpha   90.00
_cell.angle_beta   90.00
_cell.angle_gamma   90.00
#
_symmetry.space_group_name_H-M   'P 1'
#
loop_
_entity.id
_entity.type
_entity.pdbx_description
1 polymer ?
#
loop_
_entity_poly.entity_id
_entity_poly.type
_entity_poly.pdbx_seq_one_letter_code
_entity_poly.pdbx_strand_id
1 'polypeptide(L)'
;MLSSTLPSLCDAQKQARNCGLDIPKLEALLKKIEPLSDKYKGIFYLAAAGLYSADDLAKMFNHSQRNLNADFNKNLGSHLKDYLELDDSERLGITSLRRILFRNGYCVIEDILTTRYAENSELERSASYTISTESDH
;
A
#
# COMPACT_ATOMS: atom_id res chain seq x y z
N MET A 1 8.59 -0.74 -24.53
CA MET A 1 7.21 -0.78 -25.06
C MET A 1 6.29 -1.12 -23.90
N LEU A 2 5.77 -0.10 -23.18
CA LEU A 2 4.74 -0.34 -22.17
C LEU A 2 3.42 -0.55 -22.92
N SER A 3 2.93 -1.79 -22.92
CA SER A 3 1.65 -2.14 -23.55
C SER A 3 0.55 -1.27 -22.96
N SER A 4 -0.24 -0.62 -23.82
CA SER A 4 -1.37 0.27 -23.50
C SER A 4 -2.60 -0.48 -22.95
N THR A 5 -2.40 -1.66 -22.37
CA THR A 5 -3.44 -2.48 -21.75
C THR A 5 -3.29 -2.33 -20.24
N LEU A 6 -4.36 -1.87 -19.57
CA LEU A 6 -4.44 -1.88 -18.11
C LEU A 6 -4.04 -3.28 -17.60
N PRO A 7 -3.21 -3.38 -16.55
CA PRO A 7 -2.82 -4.67 -15.99
C PRO A 7 -4.07 -5.47 -15.63
N SER A 8 -4.13 -6.74 -16.05
CA SER A 8 -5.22 -7.60 -15.64
C SER A 8 -5.16 -7.81 -14.11
N LEU A 9 -6.33 -7.99 -13.48
CA LEU A 9 -6.37 -8.26 -12.04
C LEU A 9 -5.57 -9.52 -11.68
N CYS A 10 -5.64 -10.54 -12.54
CA CYS A 10 -4.90 -11.79 -12.37
C CYS A 10 -3.37 -11.56 -12.35
N ASP A 11 -2.86 -10.72 -13.25
CA ASP A 11 -1.43 -10.43 -13.32
C ASP A 11 -0.97 -9.58 -12.13
N ALA A 12 -1.78 -8.61 -11.71
CA ALA A 12 -1.51 -7.83 -10.50
C ALA A 12 -1.45 -8.71 -9.25
N GLN A 13 -2.36 -9.69 -9.10
CA GLN A 13 -2.34 -10.67 -8.00
C GLN A 13 -1.10 -11.57 -8.05
N LYS A 14 -0.70 -12.06 -9.23
CA LYS A 14 0.52 -12.85 -9.40
C LYS A 14 1.76 -12.04 -9.00
N GLN A 15 1.85 -10.78 -9.44
CA GLN A 15 2.95 -9.90 -9.06
C GLN A 15 2.99 -9.65 -7.54
N ALA A 16 1.85 -9.30 -6.95
CA ALA A 16 1.73 -9.13 -5.50
C ALA A 16 2.21 -10.38 -4.74
N ARG A 17 1.80 -11.57 -5.17
CA ARG A 17 2.23 -12.85 -4.59
C ARG A 17 3.75 -13.03 -4.67
N ASN A 18 4.32 -12.77 -5.85
CA ASN A 18 5.76 -12.88 -6.07
C ASN A 18 6.57 -11.88 -5.23
N CYS A 19 5.94 -10.77 -4.83
CA CYS A 19 6.51 -9.76 -3.92
C CYS A 19 6.26 -10.05 -2.43
N GLY A 20 5.84 -11.28 -2.10
CA GLY A 20 5.68 -11.75 -0.73
C GLY A 20 4.38 -11.36 -0.05
N LEU A 21 3.34 -10.97 -0.79
CA LEU A 21 2.03 -10.66 -0.20
C LEU A 21 1.18 -11.90 0.04
N ASP A 22 0.45 -11.90 1.15
CA ASP A 22 -0.51 -12.94 1.51
C ASP A 22 -1.82 -12.73 0.72
N ILE A 23 -1.86 -13.26 -0.51
CA ILE A 23 -3.01 -13.08 -1.38
C ILE A 23 -4.32 -13.53 -0.73
N PRO A 24 -4.43 -14.72 -0.09
CA PRO A 24 -5.65 -15.11 0.61
C PRO A 24 -6.12 -14.12 1.69
N LYS A 25 -5.20 -13.59 2.52
CA LYS A 25 -5.58 -12.57 3.52
C LYS A 25 -6.00 -11.25 2.87
N LEU A 26 -5.32 -10.83 1.82
CA LEU A 26 -5.68 -9.61 1.08
C LEU A 26 -7.05 -9.74 0.39
N GLU A 27 -7.36 -10.89 -0.19
CA GLU A 27 -8.68 -11.16 -0.76
C GLU A 27 -9.77 -11.12 0.32
N ALA A 28 -9.52 -11.70 1.50
CA ALA A 28 -10.44 -11.64 2.63
C ALA A 28 -10.65 -10.21 3.13
N LEU A 29 -9.59 -9.38 3.15
CA LEU A 29 -9.68 -7.95 3.47
C LEU A 29 -10.55 -7.20 2.47
N LEU A 30 -10.27 -7.34 1.17
CA LEU A 30 -11.02 -6.66 0.11
C LEU A 30 -12.50 -7.09 0.08
N LYS A 31 -12.79 -8.35 0.42
CA LYS A 31 -14.17 -8.86 0.50
C LYS A 31 -15.01 -8.15 1.58
N LYS A 32 -14.39 -7.64 2.65
CA LYS A 32 -15.08 -6.85 3.68
C LYS A 32 -15.48 -5.45 3.19
N ILE A 33 -14.85 -4.97 2.11
CA ILE A 33 -15.03 -3.61 1.58
C ILE A 33 -15.98 -3.59 0.37
N GLU A 34 -16.43 -4.76 -0.11
CA GLU A 34 -17.25 -4.82 -1.33
C GLU A 34 -18.56 -4.03 -1.23
N PRO A 35 -19.02 -3.42 -2.35
CA PRO A 35 -18.57 -3.66 -3.73
C PRO A 35 -17.33 -2.86 -4.16
N LEU A 36 -16.37 -3.53 -4.82
CA LEU A 36 -15.14 -2.93 -5.34
C LEU A 36 -14.86 -3.39 -6.78
N SER A 37 -14.55 -2.45 -7.68
CA SER A 37 -14.25 -2.77 -9.08
C SER A 37 -12.86 -3.38 -9.27
N ASP A 38 -12.70 -4.15 -10.34
CA ASP A 38 -11.41 -4.77 -10.71
C ASP A 38 -10.30 -3.74 -10.92
N LYS A 39 -10.64 -2.52 -11.37
CA LYS A 39 -9.69 -1.39 -11.46
C LYS A 39 -9.02 -1.14 -10.11
N TYR A 40 -9.80 -0.97 -9.05
CA TYR A 40 -9.27 -0.63 -7.73
C TYR A 40 -8.61 -1.83 -7.04
N LYS A 41 -9.12 -3.05 -7.27
CA LYS A 41 -8.43 -4.28 -6.86
C LYS A 41 -7.03 -4.34 -7.53
N GLY A 42 -6.93 -4.01 -8.81
CA GLY A 42 -5.66 -3.94 -9.54
C GLY A 42 -4.70 -2.89 -8.98
N ILE A 43 -5.17 -1.65 -8.77
CA ILE A 43 -4.36 -0.57 -8.15
C ILE A 43 -3.84 -1.02 -6.79
N PHE A 44 -4.70 -1.63 -5.96
CA PHE A 44 -4.34 -2.13 -4.64
C PHE A 44 -3.21 -3.15 -4.69
N TYR A 45 -3.32 -4.20 -5.51
CA TYR A 45 -2.29 -5.23 -5.59
C TYR A 45 -0.95 -4.69 -6.12
N LEU A 46 -0.99 -3.82 -7.14
CA LEU A 46 0.24 -3.24 -7.70
C LEU A 46 0.92 -2.25 -6.74
N ALA A 47 0.14 -1.42 -6.04
CA ALA A 47 0.65 -0.54 -5.01
C ALA A 47 1.22 -1.34 -3.81
N ALA A 48 0.52 -2.40 -3.39
CA ALA A 48 0.98 -3.28 -2.33
C ALA A 48 2.26 -4.04 -2.72
N ALA A 49 2.43 -4.40 -4.00
CA ALA A 49 3.64 -5.03 -4.50
C ALA A 49 4.88 -4.12 -4.39
N GLY A 50 4.70 -2.79 -4.41
CA GLY A 50 5.77 -1.81 -4.21
C GLY A 50 6.85 -1.79 -5.28
N LEU A 51 6.58 -2.38 -6.46
CA LEU A 51 7.52 -2.42 -7.59
C LEU A 51 7.49 -1.15 -8.45
N TYR A 52 6.42 -0.37 -8.31
CA TYR A 52 6.14 0.78 -9.17
C TYR A 52 6.17 2.06 -8.35
N SER A 53 6.77 3.10 -8.91
CA SER A 53 6.62 4.43 -8.33
C SER A 53 5.15 4.89 -8.44
N ALA A 54 4.80 5.89 -7.65
CA ALA A 54 3.47 6.49 -7.73
C ALA A 54 3.18 7.08 -9.13
N ASP A 55 4.20 7.58 -9.82
CA ASP A 55 4.08 8.07 -11.20
C ASP A 55 3.88 6.95 -12.21
N ASP A 56 4.56 5.81 -12.03
CA ASP A 56 4.37 4.65 -12.92
C ASP A 56 2.95 4.11 -12.78
N LEU A 57 2.45 3.97 -11.54
CA LEU A 57 1.06 3.60 -11.29
C LEU A 57 0.11 4.62 -11.91
N ALA A 58 0.36 5.92 -11.73
CA ALA A 58 -0.48 6.96 -12.31
C ALA A 58 -0.55 6.84 -13.84
N LYS A 59 0.59 6.65 -14.51
CA LYS A 59 0.65 6.39 -15.96
C LYS A 59 -0.10 5.13 -16.38
N MET A 60 0.06 4.02 -15.65
CA MET A 60 -0.62 2.75 -15.95
C MET A 60 -2.15 2.89 -15.91
N PHE A 61 -2.66 3.71 -15.00
CA PHE A 61 -4.09 3.93 -14.84
C PHE A 61 -4.62 5.20 -15.53
N ASN A 62 -3.79 5.85 -16.36
CA ASN A 62 -4.13 7.10 -17.06
C ASN A 62 -4.60 8.23 -16.13
N HIS A 63 -3.90 8.39 -15.01
CA HIS A 63 -4.09 9.45 -14.02
C HIS A 63 -2.81 10.27 -13.85
N SER A 64 -2.94 11.46 -13.26
CA SER A 64 -1.81 12.11 -12.55
C SER A 64 -1.65 11.49 -11.16
N GLN A 65 -0.46 11.59 -10.55
CA GLN A 65 -0.22 11.04 -9.22
C GLN A 65 -1.21 11.54 -8.17
N ARG A 66 -1.46 12.86 -8.15
CA ARG A 66 -2.43 13.50 -7.24
C ARG A 66 -3.83 12.95 -7.45
N ASN A 67 -4.25 12.79 -8.71
CA ASN A 67 -5.59 12.29 -9.03
C ASN A 67 -5.71 10.80 -8.71
N LEU A 68 -4.67 10.00 -8.94
CA LEU A 68 -4.67 8.57 -8.59
C LEU A 68 -4.83 8.37 -7.09
N ASN A 69 -4.08 9.11 -6.26
CA ASN A 69 -4.19 9.00 -4.80
C ASN A 69 -5.57 9.44 -4.29
N ALA A 70 -6.12 10.54 -4.82
CA ALA A 70 -7.45 11.00 -4.46
C ALA A 70 -8.54 10.00 -4.88
N ASP A 71 -8.45 9.47 -6.10
CA ASP A 71 -9.37 8.46 -6.64
C ASP A 71 -9.29 7.15 -5.84
N PHE A 72 -8.07 6.66 -5.58
CA PHE A 72 -7.85 5.49 -4.75
C PHE A 72 -8.44 5.67 -3.34
N ASN A 73 -8.19 6.81 -2.69
CA ASN A 73 -8.70 7.05 -1.34
C ASN A 73 -10.21 7.15 -1.29
N LYS A 74 -10.84 7.77 -2.28
CA LYS A 74 -12.30 7.88 -2.37
C LYS A 74 -12.99 6.52 -2.53
N ASN A 75 -12.38 5.59 -3.26
CA ASN A 75 -13.04 4.34 -3.65
C ASN A 75 -12.58 3.11 -2.85
N LEU A 76 -11.45 3.19 -2.16
CA LEU A 76 -10.89 2.05 -1.43
C LEU A 76 -10.13 2.48 -0.17
N GLY A 77 -9.28 3.49 -0.26
CA GLY A 77 -8.37 3.85 0.82
C GLY A 77 -9.07 4.29 2.11
N SER A 78 -10.18 5.03 2.03
CA SER A 78 -10.96 5.40 3.21
C SER A 78 -11.53 4.19 3.95
N HIS A 79 -12.03 3.19 3.21
CA HIS A 79 -12.59 1.97 3.78
C HIS A 79 -11.53 1.04 4.35
N LEU A 80 -10.34 1.01 3.75
CA LEU A 80 -9.22 0.21 4.26
C LEU A 80 -8.79 0.64 5.66
N LYS A 81 -8.92 1.92 6.01
CA LYS A 81 -8.56 2.42 7.35
C LYS A 81 -9.29 1.69 8.46
N ASP A 82 -10.60 1.45 8.27
CA ASP A 82 -11.47 0.79 9.25
C ASP A 82 -11.05 -0.66 9.56
N TYR A 83 -10.27 -1.29 8.66
CA TYR A 83 -9.83 -2.68 8.77
C TYR A 83 -8.33 -2.86 9.01
N LEU A 84 -7.56 -1.77 8.93
CA LEU A 84 -6.10 -1.77 9.10
C LEU A 84 -5.68 -1.11 10.42
N GLU A 85 -6.64 -0.87 11.31
CA GLU A 85 -6.44 -0.29 12.65
C GLU A 85 -5.58 0.98 12.61
N LEU A 86 -5.79 1.81 11.58
CA LEU A 86 -5.05 3.05 11.40
C LEU A 86 -5.66 4.15 12.25
N ASP A 87 -4.81 4.91 12.93
CA ASP A 87 -5.27 6.10 13.67
C ASP A 87 -5.87 7.14 12.71
N ASP A 88 -6.78 7.98 13.22
CA ASP A 88 -7.41 9.06 12.44
C ASP A 88 -6.38 9.99 11.76
N SER A 89 -5.20 10.13 12.37
CA SER A 89 -4.08 10.93 11.87
C SER A 89 -3.32 10.26 10.71
N GLU A 90 -3.40 8.94 10.57
CA GLU A 90 -2.65 8.19 9.57
C GLU A 90 -3.32 8.29 8.19
N ARG A 91 -2.55 8.76 7.21
CA ARG A 91 -2.99 8.81 5.81
C ARG A 91 -2.61 7.52 5.09
N LEU A 92 -3.62 6.73 4.72
CA LEU A 92 -3.46 5.67 3.74
C LEU A 92 -3.44 6.28 2.33
N GLY A 93 -2.45 5.92 1.54
CA GLY A 93 -2.30 6.29 0.14
C GLY A 93 -1.51 5.22 -0.59
N ILE A 94 -1.45 5.29 -1.92
CA ILE A 94 -0.83 4.21 -2.73
C ILE A 94 0.64 3.97 -2.36
N THR A 95 1.35 5.01 -1.93
CA THR A 95 2.77 4.93 -1.55
C THR A 95 2.99 4.39 -0.14
N SER A 96 2.05 4.60 0.79
CA SER A 96 2.14 4.08 2.16
C SER A 96 1.55 2.68 2.31
N LEU A 97 0.75 2.22 1.33
CA LEU A 97 -0.01 0.98 1.39
C LEU A 97 0.85 -0.25 1.71
N ARG A 98 1.97 -0.45 0.98
CA ARG A 98 2.85 -1.62 1.22
C ARG A 98 3.37 -1.65 2.65
N ARG A 99 3.84 -0.51 3.18
CA ARG A 99 4.35 -0.39 4.55
C ARG A 99 3.26 -0.72 5.58
N ILE A 100 2.04 -0.24 5.35
CA ILE A 100 0.91 -0.49 6.26
C ILE A 100 0.51 -1.97 6.25
N LEU A 101 0.40 -2.58 5.08
CA LEU A 101 0.09 -4.01 4.94
C LEU A 101 1.16 -4.88 5.60
N PHE A 102 2.44 -4.49 5.46
CA PHE A 102 3.54 -5.15 6.12
C PHE A 102 3.41 -5.11 7.65
N ARG A 103 3.19 -3.91 8.24
CA ARG A 103 3.01 -3.73 9.69
C ARG A 103 1.83 -4.55 10.24
N ASN A 104 0.79 -4.76 9.42
CA ASN A 104 -0.41 -5.50 9.79
C ASN A 104 -0.37 -7.00 9.43
N GLY A 105 0.80 -7.55 9.07
CA GLY A 105 0.96 -9.01 8.87
C GLY A 105 0.31 -9.57 7.60
N TYR A 106 0.16 -8.73 6.56
CA TYR A 106 -0.33 -9.12 5.23
C TYR A 106 0.80 -9.50 4.25
N CYS A 107 2.05 -9.56 4.72
CA CYS A 107 3.20 -10.05 3.98
C CYS A 107 3.64 -11.40 4.56
N VAL A 108 3.93 -12.39 3.69
CA VAL A 108 4.29 -13.78 4.05
C VAL A 108 5.81 -13.98 4.15
N ILE A 109 6.64 -13.02 3.72
CA ILE A 109 8.08 -13.25 3.54
C ILE A 109 8.94 -12.21 4.29
N GLU A 110 9.95 -12.71 5.00
CA GLU A 110 11.20 -11.99 5.34
C GLU A 110 11.97 -11.69 4.05
N ASP A 111 11.54 -10.68 3.30
CA ASP A 111 12.26 -10.18 2.13
C ASP A 111 13.29 -9.14 2.59
N ILE A 112 14.33 -8.84 1.81
CA ILE A 112 15.31 -7.77 2.11
C ILE A 112 14.61 -6.43 2.40
N LEU A 113 13.43 -6.22 1.81
CA LEU A 113 12.54 -5.11 2.11
C LEU A 113 11.92 -5.18 3.52
N THR A 114 11.59 -6.36 4.04
CA THR A 114 11.16 -6.59 5.43
C THR A 114 12.21 -6.06 6.40
N THR A 115 13.49 -6.40 6.18
CA THR A 115 14.60 -5.89 7.00
C THR A 115 14.73 -4.37 6.87
N ARG A 116 14.74 -3.82 5.64
CA ARG A 116 14.85 -2.36 5.43
C ARG A 116 13.65 -1.56 5.96
N TYR A 117 12.44 -2.10 5.88
CA TYR A 117 11.25 -1.44 6.43
C TYR A 117 11.22 -1.53 7.94
N ALA A 118 11.67 -2.63 8.54
CA ALA A 118 11.85 -2.74 9.99
C ALA A 118 12.89 -1.72 10.47
N GLU A 119 14.07 -1.66 9.84
CA GLU A 119 15.13 -0.69 10.13
C GLU A 119 14.64 0.76 9.98
N ASN A 120 13.98 1.10 8.87
CA ASN A 120 13.44 2.45 8.66
C ASN A 120 12.33 2.80 9.66
N SER A 121 11.50 1.82 10.06
CA SER A 121 10.45 2.05 11.05
C SER A 121 11.02 2.25 12.45
N GLU A 122 12.11 1.57 12.80
CA GLU A 122 12.85 1.81 14.04
C GLU A 122 13.50 3.20 14.04
N LEU A 123 14.12 3.60 12.93
CA LEU A 123 14.70 4.94 12.77
C LEU A 123 13.64 6.05 12.88
N GLU A 124 12.48 5.91 12.23
CA GLU A 124 11.34 6.86 12.35
C GLU A 124 10.85 6.98 13.81
N ARG A 125 10.79 5.86 14.52
CA ARG A 125 10.39 5.81 15.93
C ARG A 125 11.45 6.48 16.82
N SER A 126 12.73 6.17 16.65
CA SER A 126 13.83 6.77 17.40
C SER A 126 13.95 8.28 17.20
N ALA A 127 13.80 8.76 15.95
CA ALA A 127 13.81 10.18 15.63
C ALA A 127 12.69 10.95 16.33
N SER A 128 11.52 10.32 16.49
CA SER A 128 10.38 10.92 17.20
C SER A 128 10.63 11.05 18.70
N TYR A 129 11.32 10.08 19.32
CA TYR A 129 11.69 10.15 20.74
C TYR A 129 12.72 11.24 21.03
N THR A 130 13.70 11.45 20.15
CA THR A 130 14.72 12.51 20.31
C THR A 130 14.13 13.92 20.24
N ILE A 131 13.12 14.14 19.38
CA ILE A 131 12.47 15.46 19.26
C ILE A 131 11.63 15.77 20.50
N SER A 132 10.99 14.77 21.12
CA SER A 132 10.21 14.99 22.35
C SER A 132 11.07 15.30 23.58
N THR A 133 12.34 14.89 23.61
CA THR A 133 13.24 15.16 24.74
C THR A 133 14.00 16.50 24.64
N GLU A 134 14.01 17.14 23.48
CA GLU A 134 14.69 18.43 23.27
C GLU A 134 13.76 19.65 23.51
N SER A 135 12.48 19.43 23.82
CA SER A 135 11.50 20.51 24.04
C SER A 135 11.28 20.90 25.51
N ASP A 136 12.17 20.48 26.42
CA ASP A 136 12.10 20.76 27.87
C ASP A 136 13.36 21.46 28.41
N HIS A 137 13.94 22.42 27.67
CA HIS A 137 14.95 23.37 28.19
C HIS A 137 14.68 24.80 27.75
#